data_AF-A0A9P8TN81-F1
#
_entry.id   AF-A0A9P8TN81-F1
#
_cell.length_a   1.000
_cell.length_b   1.000
_cell.length_c   1.000
_cell.angle_alpha   90.00
_cell.angle_beta   90.00
_cell.angle_gamma   90.00
#
_symmetry.space_group_name_H-M   'P 1'
#
loop_
_entity.id
_entity.type
_entity.pdbx_description
1 polymer ?
#
loop_
_entity_poly.entity_id
_entity_poly.type
_entity_poly.pdbx_seq_one_letter_code
_entity_poly.pdbx_strand_id
1 'polypeptide(L)'
;MSQTQTPSGRYSNTPNSLLTRRPLGSLAQSQQVNIPSIPKDRIPILSITEIAECLSIFSINATEQDLSKPTPETMQFLYRHILDEVFMVTTLKVQDVIDKVQRSTMDRRATQGVDSEEDGDQDNKGDNSDTLSLLVLNRLLYKNFLKCGVDDFCLSDLIRPDLARTKRILSSVINYTRFIIEHNEDNQVFLQANDEVVLKLRMAQDQNAKIQEEFNKLRLKLQKSSGKATKLNAEISQLETEFKERRRDQEQVSREHETYRAEKSKLLKELEDDTYLMDSKEAELRKWKSKYQLDSPQKLKRLLEGLQDRLSEEQHQNTAISTNITKLTTSTNTFNDLNAILSTILKQTEEIIIDIQKYQAGTRTLTKLELDLHTKQLKLTEREHQIQLSQRAIKSLEERHSRITEQHDRRKQAFQAKNQELDAEFIQLRNKSESMDPKLQSQEAYVIRKRQEINEMKEQLERANSEIQSALEGLEDTVRVYVENLSQKVDL
;
A
#
# COMPACT_ATOMS: atom_id res chain seq x y z
N MET A 1 -48.18 -15.77 -21.04
CA MET A 1 -47.74 -14.68 -21.94
C MET A 1 -46.24 -14.52 -21.71
N SER A 2 -45.41 -15.07 -22.60
CA SER A 2 -44.73 -14.32 -23.68
C SER A 2 -43.35 -13.84 -23.20
N GLN A 3 -42.22 -14.16 -23.81
CA GLN A 3 -41.93 -14.93 -25.03
C GLN A 3 -40.60 -15.69 -24.87
N THR A 4 -40.51 -16.86 -25.50
CA THR A 4 -39.25 -17.59 -25.75
C THR A 4 -38.71 -17.22 -27.13
N GLN A 5 -37.39 -17.02 -27.25
CA GLN A 5 -36.68 -17.17 -28.53
C GLN A 5 -35.39 -17.94 -28.34
N THR A 6 -35.11 -18.82 -29.30
CA THR A 6 -33.90 -19.63 -29.44
C THR A 6 -32.81 -18.83 -30.16
N PRO A 7 -31.60 -19.40 -30.38
CA PRO A 7 -31.43 -20.04 -31.69
C PRO A 7 -30.72 -21.40 -31.66
N SER A 8 -30.79 -22.07 -32.80
CA SER A 8 -30.31 -23.43 -33.07
C SER A 8 -28.99 -23.44 -33.83
N GLY A 9 -28.31 -24.58 -33.86
CA GLY A 9 -27.47 -24.97 -35.00
C GLY A 9 -25.95 -24.94 -34.83
N ARG A 10 -25.37 -26.09 -34.49
CA ARG A 10 -24.07 -26.53 -35.02
C ARG A 10 -24.17 -27.98 -35.48
N TYR A 11 -24.03 -28.21 -36.78
CA TYR A 11 -23.69 -29.51 -37.33
C TYR A 11 -22.24 -29.50 -37.82
N SER A 12 -21.63 -30.68 -37.79
CA SER A 12 -20.30 -30.98 -38.30
C SER A 12 -20.21 -30.81 -39.83
N ASN A 13 -18.99 -30.63 -40.35
CA ASN A 13 -18.36 -31.63 -41.24
C ASN A 13 -17.00 -31.17 -41.80
N THR A 14 -16.01 -32.04 -41.67
CA THR A 14 -14.94 -32.33 -42.65
C THR A 14 -15.28 -33.72 -43.28
N PRO A 15 -14.65 -34.25 -44.36
CA PRO A 15 -13.33 -33.91 -44.93
C PRO A 15 -13.13 -34.01 -46.48
N ASN A 16 -11.92 -33.67 -46.94
CA ASN A 16 -11.10 -34.19 -48.06
C ASN A 16 -11.66 -34.63 -49.44
N SER A 17 -11.10 -34.03 -50.52
CA SER A 17 -10.42 -34.69 -51.67
C SER A 17 -9.89 -33.59 -52.64
N LEU A 18 -8.59 -33.51 -52.99
CA LEU A 18 -7.77 -34.28 -53.95
C LEU A 18 -8.20 -34.21 -55.43
N LEU A 19 -7.36 -33.59 -56.29
CA LEU A 19 -7.14 -33.78 -57.75
C LEU A 19 -6.03 -32.78 -58.23
N THR A 20 -4.76 -33.16 -58.45
CA THR A 20 -4.07 -33.64 -59.69
C THR A 20 -3.37 -32.59 -60.61
N ARG A 21 -2.02 -32.59 -60.53
CA ARG A 21 -0.95 -32.44 -61.57
C ARG A 21 -1.23 -31.81 -62.98
N ARG A 22 -0.51 -30.68 -63.26
CA ARG A 22 0.56 -30.41 -64.31
C ARG A 22 0.31 -30.67 -65.83
N PRO A 23 1.15 -30.17 -66.80
CA PRO A 23 2.20 -29.10 -66.81
C PRO A 23 2.30 -28.21 -68.10
N LEU A 24 3.35 -27.34 -68.20
CA LEU A 24 3.88 -26.60 -69.40
C LEU A 24 2.96 -25.51 -69.99
N GLY A 25 3.33 -24.33 -70.52
CA GLY A 25 4.57 -23.54 -70.75
C GLY A 25 4.17 -22.29 -71.62
N SER A 26 4.96 -21.25 -71.91
CA SER A 26 6.29 -20.76 -71.47
C SER A 26 6.58 -19.34 -72.06
N LEU A 27 7.44 -18.53 -71.41
CA LEU A 27 7.95 -17.19 -71.82
C LEU A 27 6.96 -16.00 -71.97
N ALA A 28 7.11 -15.01 -71.07
CA ALA A 28 7.28 -13.60 -71.43
C ALA A 28 7.97 -12.86 -70.26
N GLN A 29 9.13 -12.24 -70.50
CA GLN A 29 9.84 -11.45 -69.49
C GLN A 29 9.30 -10.02 -69.46
N SER A 30 9.00 -9.52 -68.26
CA SER A 30 9.09 -8.09 -67.96
C SER A 30 9.67 -7.90 -66.56
N GLN A 31 10.52 -6.90 -66.41
CA GLN A 31 11.48 -6.79 -65.30
C GLN A 31 10.77 -6.48 -63.98
N GLN A 32 10.85 -7.40 -63.00
CA GLN A 32 10.68 -7.04 -61.60
C GLN A 32 12.04 -6.73 -60.98
N VAL A 33 12.10 -5.60 -60.29
CA VAL A 33 13.30 -5.13 -59.59
C VAL A 33 13.66 -6.10 -58.47
N ASN A 34 14.95 -6.43 -58.39
CA ASN A 34 15.49 -7.44 -57.49
C ASN A 34 15.39 -6.97 -56.03
N ILE A 35 14.39 -7.47 -55.29
CA ILE A 35 14.29 -7.27 -53.83
C ILE A 35 15.30 -8.22 -53.15
N PRO A 36 16.25 -7.73 -52.33
CA PRO A 36 17.16 -8.60 -51.60
C PRO A 36 16.41 -9.55 -50.68
N SER A 37 16.81 -10.83 -50.66
CA SER A 37 16.19 -11.86 -49.84
C SER A 37 16.28 -11.53 -48.36
N ILE A 38 15.13 -11.29 -47.72
CA ILE A 38 15.01 -11.06 -46.28
C ILE A 38 15.57 -12.29 -45.53
N PRO A 39 16.40 -12.12 -44.48
CA PRO A 39 16.84 -13.23 -43.64
C PRO A 39 15.66 -14.03 -43.10
N LYS A 40 15.81 -15.34 -42.95
CA LYS A 40 14.78 -16.17 -42.30
C LYS A 40 14.72 -15.83 -40.81
N ASP A 41 13.82 -14.92 -40.44
CA ASP A 41 13.52 -14.63 -39.04
C ASP A 41 13.13 -15.93 -38.31
N ARG A 42 13.62 -16.08 -37.08
CA ARG A 42 13.32 -17.25 -36.23
C ARG A 42 12.00 -17.11 -35.46
N ILE A 43 11.24 -16.05 -35.73
CA ILE A 43 10.09 -15.60 -34.94
C ILE A 43 8.81 -15.77 -35.76
N PRO A 44 7.71 -16.31 -35.20
CA PRO A 44 6.43 -16.38 -35.89
C PRO A 44 5.86 -14.99 -36.14
N ILE A 45 5.47 -14.72 -37.39
CA ILE A 45 4.83 -13.46 -37.79
C ILE A 45 3.33 -13.56 -37.52
N LEU A 46 2.83 -12.86 -36.49
CA LEU A 46 1.43 -12.88 -36.07
C LEU A 46 0.52 -12.13 -37.06
N SER A 47 -0.78 -12.40 -37.07
CA SER A 47 -1.77 -11.65 -37.86
C SER A 47 -2.01 -10.24 -37.28
N ILE A 48 -2.58 -9.33 -38.09
CA ILE A 48 -2.82 -7.93 -37.64
C ILE A 48 -3.83 -7.88 -36.48
N THR A 49 -4.84 -8.76 -36.51
CA THR A 49 -5.84 -8.93 -35.45
C THR A 49 -5.19 -9.41 -34.15
N GLU A 50 -4.36 -10.45 -34.20
CA GLU A 50 -3.62 -10.96 -33.03
C GLU A 50 -2.65 -9.91 -32.47
N ILE A 51 -2.01 -9.11 -33.33
CA ILE A 51 -1.13 -8.00 -32.92
C ILE A 51 -1.93 -6.92 -32.18
N ALA A 52 -3.10 -6.52 -32.69
CA ALA A 52 -3.97 -5.55 -32.03
C ALA A 52 -4.49 -6.05 -30.67
N GLU A 53 -4.94 -7.31 -30.61
CA GLU A 53 -5.37 -7.95 -29.36
C GLU A 53 -4.23 -8.00 -28.33
N CYS A 54 -3.03 -8.41 -28.74
CA CYS A 54 -1.86 -8.46 -27.85
C CYS A 54 -1.44 -7.06 -27.37
N LEU A 55 -1.42 -6.05 -28.24
CA LEU A 55 -1.08 -4.67 -27.85
C LEU A 55 -2.12 -4.08 -26.87
N SER A 56 -3.41 -4.41 -27.04
CA SER A 56 -4.46 -4.01 -26.11
C SER A 56 -4.25 -4.56 -24.70
N ILE A 57 -3.70 -5.79 -24.55
CA ILE A 57 -3.35 -6.37 -23.25
C ILE A 57 -2.25 -5.55 -22.54
N PHE A 58 -1.36 -4.93 -23.30
CA PHE A 58 -0.31 -4.04 -22.78
C PHE A 58 -0.76 -2.58 -22.56
N SER A 59 -2.08 -2.31 -22.58
CA SER A 59 -2.65 -0.95 -22.51
C SER A 59 -2.22 -0.03 -23.66
N ILE A 60 -1.76 -0.59 -24.78
CA ILE A 60 -1.32 0.14 -25.97
C ILE A 60 -2.49 0.22 -26.95
N ASN A 61 -3.13 1.40 -26.99
CA ASN A 61 -4.29 1.66 -27.86
C ASN A 61 -3.86 1.83 -29.33
N ALA A 62 -3.77 0.73 -30.07
CA ALA A 62 -3.58 0.72 -31.53
C ALA A 62 -4.78 0.02 -32.19
N THR A 63 -5.48 0.68 -33.11
CA THR A 63 -6.59 0.03 -33.84
C THR A 63 -6.07 -0.81 -35.00
N GLU A 64 -6.84 -1.82 -35.41
CA GLU A 64 -6.52 -2.62 -36.61
C GLU A 64 -6.38 -1.77 -37.88
N GLN A 65 -7.08 -0.63 -37.95
CA GLN A 65 -6.99 0.30 -39.07
C GLN A 65 -5.61 0.99 -39.11
N ASP A 66 -5.13 1.49 -37.96
CA ASP A 66 -3.81 2.12 -37.82
C ASP A 66 -2.68 1.12 -38.13
N LEU A 67 -2.84 -0.12 -37.71
CA LEU A 67 -1.89 -1.21 -37.99
C LEU A 67 -1.92 -1.66 -39.46
N SER A 68 -3.07 -1.57 -40.15
CA SER A 68 -3.21 -1.90 -41.58
C SER A 68 -2.64 -0.83 -42.52
N LYS A 69 -2.58 0.43 -42.06
CA LYS A 69 -2.05 1.59 -42.79
C LYS A 69 -1.18 2.42 -41.84
N PRO A 70 0.03 1.95 -41.50
CA PRO A 70 0.87 2.63 -40.52
C PRO A 70 1.21 4.04 -41.01
N THR A 71 0.91 5.06 -40.19
CA THR A 71 1.35 6.44 -40.44
C THR A 71 2.58 6.75 -39.59
N PRO A 72 3.44 7.71 -40.00
CA PRO A 72 4.64 8.06 -39.23
C PRO A 72 4.31 8.47 -37.79
N GLU A 73 3.27 9.27 -37.61
CA GLU A 73 2.79 9.75 -36.30
C GLU A 73 2.28 8.61 -35.40
N THR A 74 1.44 7.72 -35.93
CA THR A 74 0.91 6.57 -35.17
C THR A 74 2.00 5.60 -34.79
N MET A 75 2.98 5.34 -35.68
CA MET A 75 4.10 4.46 -35.38
C MET A 75 5.10 5.07 -34.39
N GLN A 76 5.37 6.38 -34.47
CA GLN A 76 6.20 7.07 -33.48
C GLN A 76 5.56 7.05 -32.09
N PHE A 77 4.25 7.31 -32.01
CA PHE A 77 3.47 7.21 -30.78
C PHE A 77 3.48 5.77 -30.22
N LEU A 78 3.17 4.79 -31.07
CA LEU A 78 3.15 3.37 -30.73
C LEU A 78 4.51 2.88 -30.19
N TYR A 79 5.60 3.15 -30.91
CA TYR A 79 6.94 2.74 -30.49
C TYR A 79 7.41 3.47 -29.22
N ARG A 80 6.95 4.71 -28.99
CA ARG A 80 7.22 5.45 -27.75
C ARG A 80 6.48 4.82 -26.55
N HIS A 81 5.21 4.44 -26.72
CA HIS A 81 4.46 3.67 -25.71
C HIS A 81 5.06 2.29 -25.45
N ILE A 82 5.56 1.60 -26.48
CA ILE A 82 6.28 0.32 -26.30
C ILE A 82 7.56 0.52 -25.46
N LEU A 83 8.31 1.62 -25.63
CA LEU A 83 9.47 1.93 -24.79
C LEU A 83 9.12 2.20 -23.32
N ASP A 84 8.02 2.92 -23.07
CA ASP A 84 7.54 3.23 -21.73
C ASP A 84 7.00 1.96 -21.03
N GLU A 85 6.07 1.22 -21.65
CA GLU A 85 5.38 0.09 -21.00
C GLU A 85 6.19 -1.22 -21.01
N VAL A 86 6.79 -1.60 -22.14
CA VAL A 86 7.46 -2.92 -22.30
C VAL A 86 8.89 -2.89 -21.77
N PHE A 87 9.60 -1.77 -21.94
CA PHE A 87 11.02 -1.66 -21.54
C PHE A 87 11.25 -0.82 -20.28
N MET A 88 10.20 -0.19 -19.73
CA MET A 88 10.27 0.73 -18.57
C MET A 88 11.32 1.85 -18.74
N VAL A 89 11.55 2.28 -19.98
CA VAL A 89 12.46 3.38 -20.32
C VAL A 89 11.65 4.67 -20.40
N THR A 90 11.30 5.20 -19.22
CA THR A 90 10.50 6.42 -19.05
C THR A 90 10.93 7.52 -20.02
N THR A 91 10.00 8.04 -20.81
CA THR A 91 10.20 9.09 -21.82
C THR A 91 10.81 10.39 -21.28
N LEU A 92 10.71 10.65 -19.96
CA LEU A 92 11.46 11.71 -19.28
C LEU A 92 12.99 11.55 -19.44
N LYS A 93 13.52 10.32 -19.43
CA LYS A 93 14.94 10.05 -19.66
C LYS A 93 15.37 10.38 -21.10
N VAL A 94 14.44 10.42 -22.05
CA VAL A 94 14.71 10.85 -23.43
C VAL A 94 14.98 12.35 -23.45
N GLN A 95 14.15 13.13 -22.76
CA GLN A 95 14.37 14.58 -22.57
C GLN A 95 15.65 14.85 -21.77
N ASP A 96 15.91 14.15 -20.66
CA ASP A 96 17.18 14.27 -19.92
C ASP A 96 18.42 13.96 -20.78
N VAL A 97 18.32 13.02 -21.72
CA VAL A 97 19.39 12.67 -22.66
C VAL A 97 19.53 13.73 -23.75
N ILE A 98 18.43 14.28 -24.27
CA ILE A 98 18.44 15.42 -25.20
C ILE A 98 19.11 16.63 -24.52
N ASP A 99 18.70 16.97 -23.29
CA ASP A 99 19.30 18.02 -22.46
C ASP A 99 20.80 17.82 -22.26
N LYS A 100 21.24 16.60 -21.92
CA LYS A 100 22.67 16.28 -21.76
C LYS A 100 23.44 16.35 -23.07
N VAL A 101 22.84 15.91 -24.18
CA VAL A 101 23.45 16.00 -25.51
C VAL A 101 23.56 17.46 -25.93
N GLN A 102 22.51 18.27 -25.79
CA GLN A 102 22.50 19.70 -26.09
C GLN A 102 23.51 20.50 -25.24
N ARG A 103 23.64 20.18 -23.95
CA ARG A 103 24.71 20.76 -23.11
C ARG A 103 26.10 20.35 -23.60
N SER A 104 26.30 19.06 -23.93
CA SER A 104 27.60 18.58 -24.45
C SER A 104 27.96 19.11 -25.84
N THR A 105 26.98 19.46 -26.69
CA THR A 105 27.25 20.10 -27.99
C THR A 105 27.49 21.60 -27.85
N MET A 106 26.90 22.27 -26.85
CA MET A 106 27.31 23.62 -26.44
C MET A 106 28.76 23.64 -25.93
N ASP A 107 29.13 22.73 -25.02
CA ASP A 107 30.52 22.61 -24.52
C ASP A 107 31.52 22.29 -25.64
N ARG A 108 31.12 21.54 -26.67
CA ARG A 108 31.95 21.27 -27.86
C ARG A 108 32.04 22.46 -28.81
N ARG A 109 31.00 23.28 -28.97
CA ARG A 109 31.09 24.57 -29.66
C ARG A 109 31.97 25.58 -28.90
N ALA A 110 31.95 25.56 -27.57
CA ALA A 110 32.85 26.38 -26.76
C ALA A 110 34.32 25.94 -26.81
N THR A 111 34.62 24.71 -27.26
CA THR A 111 35.99 24.19 -27.39
C THR A 111 36.49 24.07 -28.84
N GLN A 112 35.61 24.17 -29.84
CA GLN A 112 35.99 24.47 -31.23
C GLN A 112 35.68 25.93 -31.53
N GLY A 113 36.62 26.81 -31.17
CA GLY A 113 36.56 28.24 -31.47
C GLY A 113 36.51 28.48 -32.98
N VAL A 114 35.30 28.68 -33.50
CA VAL A 114 35.04 29.24 -34.82
C VAL A 114 34.35 30.58 -34.57
N ASP A 115 35.16 31.64 -34.59
CA ASP A 115 34.66 33.01 -34.54
C ASP A 115 33.81 33.26 -35.79
N SER A 116 32.53 33.53 -35.58
CA SER A 116 31.61 34.03 -36.60
C SER A 116 30.54 34.85 -35.88
N GLU A 117 30.91 36.10 -35.59
CA GLU A 117 30.01 37.15 -35.13
C GLU A 117 29.13 37.60 -36.32
N GLU A 118 27.95 36.98 -36.50
CA GLU A 118 26.88 37.60 -37.29
C GLU A 118 25.53 37.46 -36.57
N ASP A 119 24.77 38.56 -36.55
CA ASP A 119 23.42 38.66 -35.99
C ASP A 119 22.42 37.74 -36.69
N GLY A 120 21.48 37.17 -35.93
CA GLY A 120 20.28 36.55 -36.48
C GLY A 120 19.81 35.28 -35.78
N ASP A 121 18.48 35.14 -35.69
CA ASP A 121 17.74 33.91 -35.43
C ASP A 121 18.05 33.15 -34.12
N GLN A 122 17.62 33.78 -33.03
CA GLN A 122 17.34 33.11 -31.75
C GLN A 122 16.22 32.04 -31.85
N ASP A 123 15.52 31.98 -32.99
CA ASP A 123 14.41 31.07 -33.28
C ASP A 123 14.87 29.64 -33.70
N ASN A 124 16.10 29.46 -34.21
CA ASN A 124 16.58 28.17 -34.74
C ASN A 124 16.99 27.14 -33.64
N LYS A 125 16.57 27.37 -32.39
CA LYS A 125 16.65 26.37 -31.30
C LYS A 125 15.52 25.33 -31.35
N GLY A 126 14.43 25.61 -32.07
CA GLY A 126 13.29 24.69 -32.25
C GLY A 126 13.62 23.49 -33.16
N ASP A 127 13.85 23.74 -34.46
CA ASP A 127 13.95 22.72 -35.51
C ASP A 127 14.99 21.61 -35.25
N ASN A 128 16.12 21.98 -34.65
CA ASN A 128 17.17 21.04 -34.30
C ASN A 128 16.77 20.12 -33.13
N SER A 129 15.88 20.57 -32.23
CA SER A 129 15.43 19.79 -31.07
C SER A 129 14.59 18.58 -31.49
N ASP A 130 13.66 18.76 -32.44
CA ASP A 130 12.77 17.69 -32.90
C ASP A 130 13.53 16.64 -33.74
N THR A 131 14.45 17.10 -34.58
CA THR A 131 15.35 16.21 -35.33
C THR A 131 16.25 15.39 -34.39
N LEU A 132 16.81 16.02 -33.35
CA LEU A 132 17.59 15.31 -32.32
C LEU A 132 16.72 14.34 -31.50
N SER A 133 15.50 14.73 -31.14
CA SER A 133 14.54 13.89 -30.43
C SER A 133 14.22 12.61 -31.22
N LEU A 134 13.96 12.73 -32.52
CA LEU A 134 13.72 11.61 -33.42
C LEU A 134 14.94 10.68 -33.56
N LEU A 135 16.15 11.24 -33.64
CA LEU A 135 17.40 10.46 -33.70
C LEU A 135 17.71 9.73 -32.38
N VAL A 136 17.46 10.36 -31.23
CA VAL A 136 17.61 9.73 -29.91
C VAL A 136 16.57 8.62 -29.72
N LEU A 137 15.32 8.86 -30.12
CA LEU A 137 14.25 7.85 -30.13
C LEU A 137 14.63 6.65 -31.00
N ASN A 138 15.05 6.87 -32.24
CA ASN A 138 15.52 5.81 -33.14
C ASN A 138 16.71 5.03 -32.54
N ARG A 139 17.66 5.71 -31.88
CA ARG A 139 18.81 5.06 -31.22
C ARG A 139 18.41 4.21 -30.00
N LEU A 140 17.38 4.62 -29.26
CA LEU A 140 16.82 3.87 -28.13
C LEU A 140 15.99 2.67 -28.61
N LEU A 141 15.16 2.85 -29.64
CA LEU A 141 14.41 1.78 -30.28
C LEU A 141 15.35 0.72 -30.84
N TYR A 142 16.37 1.10 -31.62
CA TYR A 142 17.38 0.18 -32.13
C TYR A 142 18.03 -0.67 -31.02
N LYS A 143 18.47 -0.04 -29.92
CA LYS A 143 19.11 -0.75 -28.79
C LYS A 143 18.18 -1.72 -28.06
N ASN A 144 16.87 -1.47 -28.06
CA ASN A 144 15.89 -2.30 -27.36
C ASN A 144 15.31 -3.38 -28.28
N PHE A 145 15.01 -3.08 -29.55
CA PHE A 145 14.57 -4.06 -30.53
C PHE A 145 15.66 -5.06 -30.92
N LEU A 146 16.95 -4.70 -30.80
CA LEU A 146 18.05 -5.66 -30.85
C LEU A 146 17.91 -6.78 -29.80
N LYS A 147 17.35 -6.49 -28.62
CA LYS A 147 17.06 -7.49 -27.57
C LYS A 147 15.86 -8.38 -27.93
N CYS A 148 14.91 -7.86 -28.73
CA CYS A 148 13.79 -8.61 -29.27
C CYS A 148 14.16 -9.47 -30.50
N GLY A 149 15.41 -9.40 -30.98
CA GLY A 149 15.88 -10.13 -32.16
C GLY A 149 15.67 -9.41 -33.49
N VAL A 150 15.37 -8.10 -33.49
CA VAL A 150 15.37 -7.26 -34.70
C VAL A 150 16.71 -6.54 -34.81
N ASP A 151 17.56 -6.97 -35.74
CA ASP A 151 18.92 -6.50 -35.94
C ASP A 151 19.02 -5.26 -36.88
N ASP A 152 18.00 -5.07 -37.72
CA ASP A 152 18.04 -4.15 -38.87
C ASP A 152 17.13 -2.92 -38.74
N PHE A 153 16.62 -2.60 -37.54
CA PHE A 153 15.73 -1.44 -37.31
C PHE A 153 16.38 -0.11 -37.73
N CYS A 154 15.64 0.75 -38.44
CA CYS A 154 16.18 1.95 -39.07
C CYS A 154 15.24 3.16 -39.00
N LEU A 155 15.76 4.36 -39.29
CA LEU A 155 14.98 5.60 -39.22
C LEU A 155 13.78 5.61 -40.18
N SER A 156 13.85 4.86 -41.30
CA SER A 156 12.73 4.67 -42.22
C SER A 156 11.51 4.05 -41.53
N ASP A 157 11.69 3.25 -40.48
CA ASP A 157 10.61 2.62 -39.73
C ASP A 157 9.79 3.63 -38.89
N LEU A 158 10.32 4.83 -38.65
CA LEU A 158 9.60 5.94 -38.00
C LEU A 158 9.05 6.97 -39.00
N ILE A 159 9.76 7.22 -40.10
CA ILE A 159 9.45 8.29 -41.06
C ILE A 159 8.57 7.79 -42.23
N ARG A 160 8.73 6.52 -42.63
CA ARG A 160 7.99 5.90 -43.73
C ARG A 160 7.77 4.41 -43.42
N PRO A 161 6.93 4.08 -42.43
CA PRO A 161 6.72 2.71 -42.02
C PRO A 161 6.10 1.87 -43.15
N ASP A 162 6.63 0.66 -43.34
CA ASP A 162 6.09 -0.34 -44.26
C ASP A 162 5.28 -1.39 -43.49
N LEU A 163 4.12 -1.78 -44.02
CA LEU A 163 3.19 -2.70 -43.36
C LEU A 163 3.84 -4.05 -43.03
N ALA A 164 4.59 -4.64 -43.96
CA ALA A 164 5.22 -5.94 -43.75
C ALA A 164 6.33 -5.85 -42.68
N ARG A 165 7.07 -4.74 -42.67
CA ARG A 165 8.18 -4.48 -41.75
C ARG A 165 7.71 -4.11 -40.33
N THR A 166 6.73 -3.22 -40.20
CA THR A 166 6.06 -2.91 -38.93
C THR A 166 5.47 -4.18 -38.30
N LYS A 167 4.79 -5.01 -39.09
CA LYS A 167 4.23 -6.28 -38.64
C LYS A 167 5.30 -7.25 -38.08
N ARG A 168 6.47 -7.35 -38.74
CA ARG A 168 7.64 -8.12 -38.28
C ARG A 168 8.19 -7.57 -36.95
N ILE A 169 8.36 -6.25 -36.85
CA ILE A 169 8.87 -5.58 -35.63
C ILE A 169 7.92 -5.83 -34.45
N LEU A 170 6.62 -5.57 -34.62
CA LEU A 170 5.62 -5.76 -33.56
C LEU A 170 5.47 -7.23 -33.16
N SER A 171 5.52 -8.17 -34.11
CA SER A 171 5.54 -9.61 -33.80
C SER A 171 6.74 -9.99 -32.93
N SER A 172 7.91 -9.41 -33.20
CA SER A 172 9.14 -9.65 -32.44
C SER A 172 9.06 -9.06 -31.04
N VAL A 173 8.47 -7.86 -30.88
CA VAL A 173 8.19 -7.25 -29.58
C VAL A 173 7.20 -8.10 -28.77
N ILE A 174 6.07 -8.50 -29.35
CA ILE A 174 5.06 -9.34 -28.67
C ILE A 174 5.66 -10.66 -28.20
N ASN A 175 6.46 -11.33 -29.04
CA ASN A 175 7.15 -12.57 -28.67
C ASN A 175 8.15 -12.36 -27.52
N TYR A 176 8.87 -11.24 -27.51
CA TYR A 176 9.76 -10.85 -26.41
C TYR A 176 9.01 -10.54 -25.11
N THR A 177 7.89 -9.80 -25.17
CA THR A 177 7.09 -9.50 -23.97
C THR A 177 6.43 -10.76 -23.42
N ARG A 178 5.96 -11.66 -24.28
CA ARG A 178 5.47 -12.98 -23.88
C ARG A 178 6.54 -13.80 -23.17
N PHE A 179 7.76 -13.83 -23.70
CA PHE A 179 8.90 -14.48 -23.06
C PHE A 179 9.20 -13.88 -21.68
N ILE A 180 9.15 -12.55 -21.51
CA ILE A 180 9.28 -11.90 -20.19
C ILE A 180 8.20 -12.37 -19.23
N ILE A 181 6.93 -12.40 -19.65
CA ILE A 181 5.81 -12.83 -18.80
C ILE A 181 5.96 -14.29 -18.37
N GLU A 182 6.28 -15.18 -19.31
CA GLU A 182 6.47 -16.61 -19.04
C GLU A 182 7.64 -16.87 -18.07
N HIS A 183 8.67 -16.01 -18.04
CA HIS A 183 9.79 -16.07 -17.08
C HIS A 183 9.61 -15.12 -15.87
N ASN A 184 8.44 -14.49 -15.70
CA ASN A 184 8.18 -13.60 -14.56
C ASN A 184 7.88 -14.38 -13.27
N GLU A 185 7.55 -15.67 -13.36
CA GLU A 185 7.38 -16.56 -12.20
C GLU A 185 8.69 -16.66 -11.40
N ASP A 186 9.84 -16.80 -12.07
CA ASP A 186 11.17 -16.79 -11.43
C ASP A 186 11.47 -15.47 -10.70
N ASN A 187 10.96 -14.34 -11.24
CA ASN A 187 11.12 -13.01 -10.63
C ASN A 187 10.10 -12.74 -9.51
N GLN A 188 9.06 -13.56 -9.36
CA GLN A 188 8.01 -13.35 -8.36
C GLN A 188 8.56 -13.37 -6.93
N VAL A 189 9.59 -14.18 -6.67
CA VAL A 189 10.26 -14.24 -5.35
C VAL A 189 10.94 -12.90 -5.00
N PHE A 190 11.58 -12.26 -5.98
CA PHE A 190 12.22 -10.96 -5.78
C PHE A 190 11.18 -9.83 -5.63
N LEU A 191 10.07 -9.89 -6.37
CA LEU A 191 8.95 -8.97 -6.20
C LEU A 191 8.34 -9.06 -4.80
N GLN A 192 8.03 -10.27 -4.33
CA GLN A 192 7.50 -10.49 -2.97
C GLN A 192 8.47 -10.03 -1.87
N ALA A 193 9.77 -10.31 -2.02
CA ALA A 193 10.79 -9.84 -1.08
C ALA A 193 10.90 -8.30 -1.06
N ASN A 194 10.82 -7.66 -2.23
CA ASN A 194 10.81 -6.21 -2.34
C ASN A 194 9.54 -5.60 -1.72
N ASP A 195 8.37 -6.17 -1.98
CA ASP A 195 7.10 -5.72 -1.38
C ASP A 195 7.12 -5.85 0.15
N GLU A 196 7.70 -6.93 0.69
CA GLU A 196 7.89 -7.10 2.13
C GLU A 196 8.82 -6.01 2.72
N VAL A 197 9.91 -5.67 2.03
CA VAL A 197 10.83 -4.60 2.43
C VAL A 197 10.16 -3.22 2.35
N VAL A 198 9.40 -2.94 1.29
CA VAL A 198 8.63 -1.69 1.14
C VAL A 198 7.58 -1.57 2.24
N LEU A 199 6.88 -2.66 2.59
CA LEU A 199 5.91 -2.69 3.67
C LEU A 199 6.57 -2.46 5.03
N LYS A 200 7.70 -3.12 5.32
CA LYS A 200 8.51 -2.89 6.53
C LYS A 200 8.99 -1.44 6.63
N LEU A 201 9.46 -0.86 5.53
CA LEU A 201 9.91 0.53 5.45
C LEU A 201 8.76 1.50 5.73
N ARG A 202 7.58 1.26 5.16
CA ARG A 202 6.37 2.07 5.43
C ARG A 202 5.93 1.97 6.90
N MET A 203 5.93 0.77 7.49
CA MET A 203 5.64 0.58 8.91
C MET A 203 6.65 1.33 9.82
N ALA A 204 7.94 1.29 9.48
CA ALA A 204 8.97 2.02 10.21
C ALA A 204 8.81 3.55 10.07
N GLN A 205 8.43 4.05 8.89
CA GLN A 205 8.11 5.47 8.67
C GLN A 205 6.89 5.90 9.50
N ASP A 206 5.81 5.13 9.50
CA ASP A 206 4.60 5.41 10.29
C ASP A 206 4.88 5.40 11.81
N GLN A 207 5.74 4.48 12.27
CA GLN A 207 6.20 4.46 13.67
C GLN A 207 7.06 5.69 14.01
N ASN A 208 8.01 6.06 13.15
CA ASN A 208 8.87 7.22 13.36
C ASN A 208 8.06 8.52 13.36
N ALA A 209 7.07 8.66 12.47
CA ALA A 209 6.14 9.79 12.45
C ALA A 209 5.35 9.92 13.78
N LYS A 210 4.83 8.80 14.32
CA LYS A 210 4.15 8.78 15.62
C LYS A 210 5.08 9.18 16.77
N ILE A 211 6.30 8.63 16.80
CA ILE A 211 7.31 8.96 17.81
C ILE A 211 7.69 10.46 17.73
N GLN A 212 7.84 11.02 16.54
CA GLN A 212 8.09 12.45 16.35
C GLN A 212 6.90 13.30 16.83
N GLU A 213 5.65 12.87 16.58
CA GLU A 213 4.47 13.57 17.07
C GLU A 213 4.39 13.56 18.60
N GLU A 214 4.67 12.42 19.24
CA GLU A 214 4.75 12.28 20.70
C GLU A 214 5.88 13.11 21.30
N PHE A 215 7.07 13.08 20.68
CA PHE A 215 8.21 13.90 21.07
C PHE A 215 7.89 15.40 21.00
N ASN A 216 7.22 15.84 19.93
CA ASN A 216 6.77 17.24 19.79
C ASN A 216 5.72 17.62 20.84
N LYS A 217 4.76 16.72 21.14
CA LYS A 217 3.79 16.91 22.24
C LYS A 217 4.49 17.02 23.61
N LEU A 218 5.49 16.19 23.87
CA LEU A 218 6.29 16.24 25.12
C LEU A 218 7.14 17.51 25.19
N ARG A 219 7.80 17.90 24.10
CA ARG A 219 8.58 19.15 24.01
C ARG A 219 7.72 20.38 24.27
N LEU A 220 6.51 20.44 23.71
CA LEU A 220 5.54 21.51 23.98
C LEU A 220 5.06 21.51 25.45
N LYS A 221 4.85 20.35 26.07
CA LYS A 221 4.54 20.25 27.51
C LYS A 221 5.71 20.75 28.37
N LEU A 222 6.93 20.35 28.04
CA LEU A 222 8.15 20.77 28.74
C LEU A 222 8.38 22.27 28.63
N GLN A 223 8.22 22.86 27.44
CA GLN A 223 8.35 24.31 27.24
C GLN A 223 7.28 25.10 28.01
N LYS A 224 6.03 24.60 28.04
CA LYS A 224 4.96 25.21 28.87
C LYS A 224 5.23 25.06 30.38
N SER A 225 5.88 23.98 30.81
CA SER A 225 6.26 23.75 32.21
C SER A 225 7.45 24.63 32.62
N SER A 226 8.51 24.71 31.81
CA SER A 226 9.67 25.58 32.08
C SER A 226 9.29 27.07 32.07
N GLY A 227 8.39 27.48 31.16
CA GLY A 227 7.81 28.83 31.16
C GLY A 227 6.96 29.16 32.40
N LYS A 228 6.42 28.15 33.11
CA LYS A 228 5.81 28.34 34.43
C LYS A 228 6.85 28.37 35.54
N ALA A 229 7.82 27.46 35.53
CA ALA A 229 8.88 27.41 36.54
C ALA A 229 9.75 28.68 36.55
N THR A 230 10.05 29.25 35.39
CA THR A 230 10.78 30.54 35.29
C THR A 230 9.97 31.71 35.84
N LYS A 231 8.66 31.77 35.60
CA LYS A 231 7.76 32.76 36.22
C LYS A 231 7.68 32.59 37.73
N LEU A 232 7.50 31.35 38.21
CA LEU A 232 7.44 31.05 39.63
C LEU A 232 8.76 31.42 40.34
N ASN A 233 9.91 31.13 39.72
CA ASN A 233 11.21 31.51 40.27
C ASN A 233 11.42 33.04 40.29
N ALA A 234 10.91 33.78 39.29
CA ALA A 234 10.94 35.24 39.29
C ALA A 234 10.03 35.82 40.40
N GLU A 235 8.84 35.25 40.59
CA GLU A 235 7.90 35.62 41.66
C GLU A 235 8.48 35.30 43.06
N ILE A 236 9.09 34.12 43.24
CA ILE A 236 9.83 33.76 44.46
C ILE A 236 10.98 34.75 44.71
N SER A 237 11.75 35.11 43.68
CA SER A 237 12.84 36.09 43.83
C SER A 237 12.33 37.49 44.20
N GLN A 238 11.15 37.89 43.71
CA GLN A 238 10.51 39.17 44.09
C GLN A 238 9.99 39.13 45.53
N LEU A 239 9.31 38.06 45.91
CA LEU A 239 8.85 37.84 47.29
C LEU A 239 10.02 37.77 48.28
N GLU A 240 11.15 37.18 47.90
CA GLU A 240 12.38 37.21 48.70
C GLU A 240 12.94 38.63 48.88
N THR A 241 12.89 39.49 47.86
CA THR A 241 13.31 40.89 48.00
C THR A 241 12.35 41.68 48.88
N GLU A 242 11.04 41.57 48.66
CA GLU A 242 10.03 42.22 49.51
C GLU A 242 10.11 41.74 50.97
N PHE A 243 10.38 40.45 51.20
CA PHE A 243 10.55 39.91 52.55
C PHE A 243 11.82 40.47 53.23
N LYS A 244 12.93 40.62 52.49
CA LYS A 244 14.16 41.26 52.99
C LYS A 244 13.95 42.74 53.30
N GLU A 245 13.20 43.46 52.48
CA GLU A 245 12.83 44.87 52.72
C GLU A 245 11.91 45.01 53.93
N ARG A 246 10.78 44.31 53.96
CA ARG A 246 9.84 44.34 55.11
C ARG A 246 10.50 43.93 56.43
N ARG A 247 11.44 42.99 56.40
CA ARG A 247 12.23 42.62 57.58
C ARG A 247 13.15 43.77 58.02
N ARG A 248 13.79 44.46 57.09
CA ARG A 248 14.61 45.65 57.39
C ARG A 248 13.78 46.78 57.97
N ASP A 249 12.58 47.02 57.44
CA ASP A 249 11.62 47.99 57.96
C ASP A 249 11.16 47.60 59.38
N GLN A 250 10.85 46.32 59.61
CA GLN A 250 10.50 45.80 60.93
C GLN A 250 11.66 45.98 61.94
N GLU A 251 12.90 45.69 61.53
CA GLU A 251 14.10 45.90 62.35
C GLU A 251 14.40 47.39 62.59
N GLN A 252 13.96 48.30 61.70
CA GLN A 252 14.02 49.75 61.91
C GLN A 252 12.93 50.22 62.89
N VAL A 253 11.65 49.89 62.62
CA VAL A 253 10.51 50.25 63.48
C VAL A 253 10.67 49.68 64.89
N SER A 254 11.24 48.49 65.05
CA SER A 254 11.55 47.93 66.38
C SER A 254 12.60 48.75 67.13
N ARG A 255 13.63 49.27 66.44
CA ARG A 255 14.64 50.16 67.03
C ARG A 255 14.05 51.53 67.38
N GLU A 256 13.24 52.10 66.50
CA GLU A 256 12.51 53.35 66.77
C GLU A 256 11.55 53.21 67.97
N HIS A 257 10.85 52.08 68.07
CA HIS A 257 9.99 51.78 69.21
C HIS A 257 10.78 51.61 70.52
N GLU A 258 11.98 51.02 70.47
CA GLU A 258 12.88 50.96 71.63
C GLU A 258 13.39 52.35 72.04
N THR A 259 13.77 53.22 71.09
CA THR A 259 14.16 54.60 71.40
C THR A 259 13.00 55.41 71.96
N TYR A 260 11.81 55.35 71.36
CA TYR A 260 10.61 56.00 71.91
C TYR A 260 10.23 55.47 73.30
N ARG A 261 10.41 54.17 73.56
CA ARG A 261 10.18 53.59 74.89
C ARG A 261 11.20 54.11 75.92
N ALA A 262 12.47 54.24 75.52
CA ALA A 262 13.51 54.80 76.38
C ALA A 262 13.28 56.29 76.66
N GLU A 263 12.90 57.09 75.65
CA GLU A 263 12.55 58.50 75.78
C GLU A 263 11.30 58.69 76.66
N LYS A 264 10.24 57.93 76.42
CA LYS A 264 9.06 57.90 77.29
C LYS A 264 9.42 57.57 78.74
N SER A 265 10.35 56.65 78.96
CA SER A 265 10.83 56.32 80.31
C SER A 265 11.71 57.40 80.94
N LYS A 266 12.35 58.29 80.15
CA LYS A 266 13.05 59.47 80.66
C LYS A 266 12.06 60.57 81.01
N LEU A 267 11.17 60.91 80.08
CA LEU A 267 10.11 61.91 80.28
C LEU A 267 9.19 61.56 81.46
N LEU A 268 8.90 60.28 81.70
CA LEU A 268 8.17 59.85 82.89
C LEU A 268 8.94 60.11 84.20
N LYS A 269 10.26 59.93 84.22
CA LYS A 269 11.09 60.25 85.38
C LYS A 269 11.22 61.75 85.60
N GLU A 270 11.42 62.52 84.53
CA GLU A 270 11.41 63.98 84.58
C GLU A 270 10.06 64.50 85.09
N LEU A 271 8.95 63.88 84.68
CA LEU A 271 7.61 64.19 85.20
C LEU A 271 7.43 63.77 86.67
N GLU A 272 7.99 62.64 87.11
CA GLU A 272 8.01 62.21 88.52
C GLU A 272 8.83 63.18 89.39
N ASP A 273 10.00 63.63 88.91
CA ASP A 273 10.83 64.63 89.56
C ASP A 273 10.14 66.01 89.62
N ASP A 274 9.51 66.45 88.53
CA ASP A 274 8.74 67.71 88.45
C ASP A 274 7.47 67.66 89.32
N THR A 275 6.78 66.52 89.39
CA THR A 275 5.62 66.37 90.30
C THR A 275 6.06 66.32 91.76
N TYR A 276 7.18 65.70 92.09
CA TYR A 276 7.76 65.79 93.44
C TYR A 276 8.15 67.24 93.80
N LEU A 277 8.76 67.98 92.86
CA LEU A 277 9.07 69.39 93.03
C LEU A 277 7.80 70.24 93.17
N MET A 278 6.76 69.97 92.37
CA MET A 278 5.47 70.63 92.45
C MET A 278 4.78 70.33 93.79
N ASP A 279 4.77 69.09 94.28
CA ASP A 279 4.20 68.72 95.58
C ASP A 279 4.95 69.38 96.75
N SER A 280 6.28 69.49 96.65
CA SER A 280 7.10 70.25 97.60
C SER A 280 6.73 71.74 97.59
N LYS A 281 6.57 72.33 96.39
CA LYS A 281 6.12 73.72 96.22
C LYS A 281 4.67 73.92 96.62
N GLU A 282 3.78 72.95 96.44
CA GLU A 282 2.41 72.94 96.95
C GLU A 282 2.39 72.84 98.48
N ALA A 283 3.29 72.06 99.11
CA ALA A 283 3.39 72.01 100.56
C ALA A 283 3.87 73.36 101.13
N GLU A 284 4.79 74.05 100.45
CA GLU A 284 5.12 75.45 100.73
C GLU A 284 3.89 76.36 100.51
N LEU A 285 3.19 76.24 99.37
CA LEU A 285 2.01 77.04 99.04
C LEU A 285 0.82 76.79 99.98
N ARG A 286 0.69 75.60 100.56
CA ARG A 286 -0.30 75.26 101.60
C ARG A 286 0.09 75.89 102.94
N LYS A 287 1.39 75.95 103.29
CA LYS A 287 1.88 76.76 104.43
C LYS A 287 1.59 78.26 104.23
N TRP A 288 1.71 78.78 103.00
CA TRP A 288 1.35 80.17 102.68
C TRP A 288 -0.17 80.42 102.63
N LYS A 289 -0.97 79.54 102.00
CA LYS A 289 -2.45 79.62 101.96
C LYS A 289 -3.06 79.52 103.36
N SER A 290 -2.54 78.64 104.21
CA SER A 290 -2.94 78.54 105.63
C SER A 290 -2.68 79.83 106.43
N LYS A 291 -1.91 80.77 105.89
CA LYS A 291 -1.58 82.06 106.53
C LYS A 291 -2.36 83.25 105.94
N TYR A 292 -2.99 83.10 104.77
CA TYR A 292 -3.55 84.21 104.00
C TYR A 292 -4.85 83.85 103.22
N GLN A 293 -5.77 83.12 103.84
CA GLN A 293 -7.09 82.91 103.22
C GLN A 293 -8.26 82.97 104.22
N LEU A 294 -8.50 84.18 104.73
CA LEU A 294 -9.85 84.62 105.07
C LEU A 294 -10.42 85.45 103.90
N ASP A 295 -11.74 85.44 103.79
CA ASP A 295 -12.63 86.30 102.98
C ASP A 295 -13.10 85.88 101.57
N SER A 296 -14.41 86.14 101.39
CA SER A 296 -15.27 86.00 100.20
C SER A 296 -15.76 84.60 99.72
N PRO A 297 -16.53 83.84 100.54
CA PRO A 297 -17.22 82.63 100.08
C PRO A 297 -18.40 82.88 99.11
N GLN A 298 -18.90 84.12 99.02
CA GLN A 298 -20.22 84.41 98.43
C GLN A 298 -20.19 84.78 96.94
N LYS A 299 -19.06 85.29 96.42
CA LYS A 299 -18.88 85.45 94.95
C LYS A 299 -18.59 84.11 94.26
N LEU A 300 -17.86 83.22 94.94
CA LEU A 300 -17.57 81.88 94.45
C LEU A 300 -18.83 81.04 94.28
N LYS A 301 -19.79 81.05 95.22
CA LYS A 301 -21.03 80.24 95.10
C LYS A 301 -21.87 80.56 93.86
N ARG A 302 -22.10 81.83 93.52
CA ARG A 302 -22.86 82.21 92.32
C ARG A 302 -22.13 81.86 91.01
N LEU A 303 -20.80 81.95 91.01
CA LEU A 303 -19.99 81.57 89.85
C LEU A 303 -19.89 80.04 89.73
N LEU A 304 -19.92 79.31 90.84
CA LEU A 304 -20.03 77.86 90.90
C LEU A 304 -21.39 77.40 90.35
N GLU A 305 -22.50 78.02 90.75
CA GLU A 305 -23.84 77.74 90.22
C GLU A 305 -23.90 77.96 88.69
N GLY A 306 -23.42 79.10 88.19
CA GLY A 306 -23.38 79.36 86.75
C GLY A 306 -22.42 78.45 85.96
N LEU A 307 -21.35 77.94 86.58
CA LEU A 307 -20.49 76.90 85.99
C LEU A 307 -21.13 75.51 86.07
N GLN A 308 -21.92 75.23 87.10
CA GLN A 308 -22.66 73.97 87.28
C GLN A 308 -23.74 73.83 86.20
N ASP A 309 -24.51 74.89 85.94
CA ASP A 309 -25.52 74.92 84.89
C ASP A 309 -24.87 74.74 83.50
N ARG A 310 -23.76 75.43 83.25
CA ARG A 310 -23.02 75.30 81.98
C ARG A 310 -22.36 73.94 81.82
N LEU A 311 -21.90 73.31 82.91
CA LEU A 311 -21.40 71.94 82.91
C LEU A 311 -22.53 70.94 82.64
N SER A 312 -23.75 71.18 83.17
CA SER A 312 -24.93 70.36 82.88
C SER A 312 -25.35 70.44 81.42
N GLU A 313 -25.35 71.66 80.84
CA GLU A 313 -25.63 71.90 79.41
C GLU A 313 -24.62 71.14 78.52
N GLU A 314 -23.32 71.30 78.78
CA GLU A 314 -22.24 70.59 78.07
C GLU A 314 -22.34 69.06 78.27
N GLN A 315 -22.70 68.58 79.46
CA GLN A 315 -22.96 67.14 79.70
C GLN A 315 -24.15 66.61 78.89
N HIS A 316 -25.22 67.39 78.74
CA HIS A 316 -26.35 67.01 77.87
C HIS A 316 -25.98 67.02 76.39
N GLN A 317 -25.21 68.00 75.92
CA GLN A 317 -24.70 68.00 74.55
C GLN A 317 -23.74 66.82 74.30
N ASN A 318 -22.86 66.52 75.25
CA ASN A 318 -21.89 65.43 75.13
C ASN A 318 -22.56 64.04 75.20
N THR A 319 -23.62 63.86 76.01
CA THR A 319 -24.42 62.61 75.94
C THR A 319 -25.21 62.50 74.64
N ALA A 320 -25.79 63.60 74.11
CA ALA A 320 -26.43 63.59 72.81
C ALA A 320 -25.46 63.20 71.68
N ILE A 321 -24.27 63.81 71.62
CA ILE A 321 -23.20 63.45 70.68
C ILE A 321 -22.77 62.00 70.87
N SER A 322 -22.57 61.53 72.11
CA SER A 322 -22.21 60.13 72.41
C SER A 322 -23.26 59.15 71.90
N THR A 323 -24.56 59.44 72.05
CA THR A 323 -25.63 58.56 71.50
C THR A 323 -25.70 58.58 69.97
N ASN A 324 -25.25 59.65 69.31
CA ASN A 324 -25.13 59.67 67.85
C ASN A 324 -23.87 58.92 67.38
N ILE A 325 -22.77 59.02 68.11
CA ILE A 325 -21.57 58.20 67.87
C ILE A 325 -21.90 56.72 68.01
N THR A 326 -22.61 56.28 69.05
CA THR A 326 -22.98 54.86 69.20
C THR A 326 -23.90 54.37 68.07
N LYS A 327 -24.88 55.17 67.62
CA LYS A 327 -25.73 54.85 66.44
C LYS A 327 -24.92 54.76 65.14
N LEU A 328 -23.95 55.65 64.94
CA LEU A 328 -23.07 55.61 63.77
C LEU A 328 -22.11 54.40 63.83
N THR A 329 -21.61 54.06 65.01
CA THR A 329 -20.76 52.88 65.23
C THR A 329 -21.54 51.59 65.00
N THR A 330 -22.77 51.45 65.52
CA THR A 330 -23.60 50.26 65.24
C THR A 330 -23.97 50.17 63.76
N SER A 331 -24.30 51.27 63.09
CA SER A 331 -24.50 51.30 61.64
C SER A 331 -23.25 50.92 60.85
N THR A 332 -22.06 51.38 61.29
CA THR A 332 -20.79 51.03 60.64
C THR A 332 -20.49 49.55 60.80
N ASN A 333 -20.76 48.98 61.98
CA ASN A 333 -20.61 47.55 62.22
C ASN A 333 -21.56 46.71 61.35
N THR A 334 -22.84 47.09 61.21
CA THR A 334 -23.76 46.37 60.31
C THR A 334 -23.35 46.48 58.83
N PHE A 335 -22.75 47.59 58.39
CA PHE A 335 -22.14 47.68 57.06
C PHE A 335 -20.91 46.78 56.90
N ASN A 336 -20.08 46.64 57.93
CA ASN A 336 -18.93 45.72 57.92
C ASN A 336 -19.38 44.26 57.86
N ASP A 337 -20.42 43.88 58.61
CA ASP A 337 -21.02 42.55 58.56
C ASP A 337 -21.62 42.24 57.18
N LEU A 338 -22.34 43.20 56.58
CA LEU A 338 -22.85 43.09 55.20
C LEU A 338 -21.73 42.94 54.18
N ASN A 339 -20.62 43.68 54.33
CA ASN A 339 -19.44 43.53 53.46
C ASN A 339 -18.77 42.16 53.61
N ALA A 340 -18.71 41.60 54.82
CA ALA A 340 -18.20 40.24 55.05
C ALA A 340 -19.10 39.17 54.41
N ILE A 341 -20.42 39.33 54.49
CA ILE A 341 -21.40 38.46 53.82
C ILE A 341 -21.27 38.58 52.30
N LEU A 342 -21.21 39.79 51.74
CA LEU A 342 -21.01 40.02 50.30
C LEU A 342 -19.68 39.42 49.80
N SER A 343 -18.60 39.56 50.56
CA SER A 343 -17.30 38.93 50.22
C SER A 343 -17.38 37.40 50.23
N THR A 344 -18.20 36.83 51.12
CA THR A 344 -18.44 35.38 51.17
C THR A 344 -19.28 34.91 49.98
N ILE A 345 -20.34 35.64 49.62
CA ILE A 345 -21.18 35.36 48.45
C ILE A 345 -20.34 35.46 47.16
N LEU A 346 -19.47 36.46 47.03
CA LEU A 346 -18.56 36.60 45.88
C LEU A 346 -17.62 35.38 45.73
N LYS A 347 -17.03 34.90 46.82
CA LYS A 347 -16.19 33.68 46.78
C LYS A 347 -17.01 32.46 46.35
N GLN A 348 -18.22 32.30 46.87
CA GLN A 348 -19.11 31.21 46.47
C GLN A 348 -19.54 31.29 44.99
N THR A 349 -19.76 32.49 44.44
CA THR A 349 -20.06 32.63 43.01
C THR A 349 -18.84 32.37 42.13
N GLU A 350 -17.63 32.72 42.56
CA GLU A 350 -16.37 32.35 41.89
C GLU A 350 -16.16 30.82 41.87
N GLU A 351 -16.40 30.14 42.99
CA GLU A 351 -16.36 28.66 43.08
C GLU A 351 -17.38 28.00 42.12
N ILE A 352 -18.62 28.51 42.09
CA ILE A 352 -19.67 28.03 41.17
C ILE A 352 -19.25 28.25 39.70
N ILE A 353 -18.63 29.39 39.36
CA ILE A 353 -18.12 29.65 37.99
C ILE A 353 -17.04 28.63 37.62
N ILE A 354 -16.11 28.33 38.54
CA ILE A 354 -15.06 27.32 38.33
C ILE A 354 -15.68 25.93 38.10
N ASP A 355 -16.70 25.55 38.88
CA ASP A 355 -17.36 24.26 38.74
C ASP A 355 -18.22 24.15 37.47
N ILE A 356 -18.86 25.24 37.04
CA ILE A 356 -19.50 25.32 35.72
C ILE A 356 -18.48 25.10 34.60
N GLN A 357 -17.27 25.68 34.69
CA GLN A 357 -16.21 25.47 33.70
C GLN A 357 -15.71 24.01 33.69
N LYS A 358 -15.54 23.38 34.86
CA LYS A 358 -15.21 21.94 34.97
C LYS A 358 -16.31 21.08 34.35
N TYR A 359 -17.57 21.37 34.65
CA TYR A 359 -18.73 20.65 34.11
C TYR A 359 -18.77 20.75 32.57
N GLN A 360 -18.65 21.96 32.01
CA GLN A 360 -18.60 22.19 30.56
C GLN A 360 -17.42 21.46 29.89
N ALA A 361 -16.25 21.41 30.54
CA ALA A 361 -15.11 20.62 30.05
C ALA A 361 -15.43 19.12 30.05
N GLY A 362 -16.07 18.61 31.11
CA GLY A 362 -16.58 17.25 31.21
C GLY A 362 -17.58 16.91 30.10
N THR A 363 -18.59 17.75 29.88
CA THR A 363 -19.57 17.59 28.79
C THR A 363 -18.89 17.56 27.42
N ARG A 364 -17.89 18.43 27.17
CA ARG A 364 -17.10 18.42 25.92
C ARG A 364 -16.24 17.17 25.75
N THR A 365 -15.85 16.49 26.83
CA THR A 365 -15.19 15.17 26.73
C THR A 365 -16.20 14.04 26.54
N LEU A 366 -17.37 14.13 27.17
CA LEU A 366 -18.46 13.17 27.00
C LEU A 366 -18.93 13.12 25.54
N THR A 367 -19.26 14.27 24.94
CA THR A 367 -19.74 14.33 23.55
C THR A 367 -18.71 13.85 22.53
N LYS A 368 -17.41 14.02 22.81
CA LYS A 368 -16.35 13.42 22.00
C LYS A 368 -16.32 11.90 22.13
N LEU A 369 -16.44 11.37 23.35
CA LEU A 369 -16.50 9.93 23.59
C LEU A 369 -17.75 9.30 22.98
N GLU A 370 -18.90 9.99 22.98
CA GLU A 370 -20.14 9.57 22.32
C GLU A 370 -19.98 9.52 20.79
N LEU A 371 -19.35 10.53 20.17
CA LEU A 371 -19.02 10.52 18.75
C LEU A 371 -18.02 9.42 18.38
N ASP A 372 -16.96 9.23 19.19
CA ASP A 372 -15.99 8.14 19.00
C ASP A 372 -16.65 6.76 19.16
N LEU A 373 -17.60 6.61 20.09
CA LEU A 373 -18.37 5.39 20.28
C LEU A 373 -19.30 5.14 19.08
N HIS A 374 -19.99 6.17 18.59
CA HIS A 374 -20.88 6.05 17.43
C HIS A 374 -20.11 5.71 16.14
N THR A 375 -18.95 6.34 15.90
CA THR A 375 -18.09 5.98 14.76
C THR A 375 -17.49 4.58 14.88
N LYS A 376 -17.22 4.09 16.10
CA LYS A 376 -16.84 2.68 16.34
C LYS A 376 -18.00 1.72 16.10
N GLN A 377 -19.22 2.06 16.48
CA GLN A 377 -20.43 1.27 16.19
C GLN A 377 -20.66 1.16 14.68
N LEU A 378 -20.55 2.26 13.92
CA LEU A 378 -20.66 2.26 12.46
C LEU A 378 -19.58 1.37 11.80
N LYS A 379 -18.33 1.43 12.29
CA LYS A 379 -17.27 0.52 11.82
C LYS A 379 -17.54 -0.94 12.18
N LEU A 380 -18.17 -1.21 13.32
CA LEU A 380 -18.52 -2.56 13.75
C LEU A 380 -19.61 -3.15 12.85
N THR A 381 -20.69 -2.42 12.57
CA THR A 381 -21.76 -2.88 11.66
C THR A 381 -21.27 -3.04 10.22
N GLU A 382 -20.37 -2.18 9.73
CA GLU A 382 -19.71 -2.37 8.44
C GLU A 382 -18.90 -3.67 8.39
N ARG A 383 -18.15 -3.98 9.46
CA ARG A 383 -17.37 -5.24 9.55
C ARG A 383 -18.27 -6.46 9.70
N GLU A 384 -19.37 -6.39 10.44
CA GLU A 384 -20.38 -7.45 10.48
C GLU A 384 -20.96 -7.72 9.09
N HIS A 385 -21.25 -6.69 8.30
CA HIS A 385 -21.71 -6.85 6.92
C HIS A 385 -20.63 -7.50 6.02
N GLN A 386 -19.36 -7.09 6.12
CA GLN A 386 -18.24 -7.73 5.41
C GLN A 386 -18.06 -9.20 5.81
N ILE A 387 -18.23 -9.53 7.09
CA ILE A 387 -18.21 -10.92 7.58
C ILE A 387 -19.37 -11.73 6.99
N GLN A 388 -20.60 -11.19 6.96
CA GLN A 388 -21.75 -11.87 6.37
C GLN A 388 -21.57 -12.12 4.87
N LEU A 389 -21.04 -11.17 4.11
CA LEU A 389 -20.72 -11.36 2.68
C LEU A 389 -19.67 -12.46 2.50
N SER A 390 -18.61 -12.44 3.32
CA SER A 390 -17.54 -13.46 3.28
C SER A 390 -18.07 -14.85 3.62
N GLN A 391 -18.95 -14.97 4.63
CA GLN A 391 -19.62 -16.23 4.98
C GLN A 391 -20.52 -16.75 3.86
N ARG A 392 -21.22 -15.89 3.12
CA ARG A 392 -22.01 -16.30 1.94
C ARG A 392 -21.10 -16.79 0.81
N ALA A 393 -19.97 -16.13 0.57
CA ALA A 393 -18.99 -16.56 -0.42
C ALA A 393 -18.38 -17.92 -0.05
N ILE A 394 -17.99 -18.12 1.21
CA ILE A 394 -17.49 -19.41 1.73
C ILE A 394 -18.52 -20.51 1.50
N LYS A 395 -19.78 -20.33 1.93
CA LYS A 395 -20.84 -21.33 1.70
C LYS A 395 -21.05 -21.67 0.23
N SER A 396 -21.00 -20.67 -0.66
CA SER A 396 -21.11 -20.90 -2.10
C SER A 396 -19.94 -21.71 -2.67
N LEU A 397 -18.72 -21.49 -2.16
CA LEU A 397 -17.53 -22.26 -2.51
C LEU A 397 -17.57 -23.68 -1.92
N GLU A 398 -18.06 -23.86 -0.69
CA GLU A 398 -18.27 -25.17 -0.05
C GLU A 398 -19.29 -26.01 -0.83
N GLU A 399 -20.43 -25.42 -1.21
CA GLU A 399 -21.40 -26.09 -2.08
C GLU A 399 -20.81 -26.47 -3.44
N ARG A 400 -20.03 -25.58 -4.06
CA ARG A 400 -19.35 -25.86 -5.34
C ARG A 400 -18.32 -26.98 -5.19
N HIS A 401 -17.54 -26.97 -4.11
CA HIS A 401 -16.56 -28.01 -3.79
C HIS A 401 -17.23 -29.36 -3.57
N SER A 402 -18.34 -29.40 -2.80
CA SER A 402 -19.13 -30.61 -2.58
C SER A 402 -19.64 -31.20 -3.90
N ARG A 403 -20.26 -30.37 -4.78
CA ARG A 403 -20.73 -30.81 -6.10
C ARG A 403 -19.62 -31.35 -7.00
N ILE A 404 -18.43 -30.74 -6.98
CA ILE A 404 -17.26 -31.23 -7.74
C ILE A 404 -16.74 -32.54 -7.16
N THR A 405 -16.70 -32.68 -5.84
CA THR A 405 -16.28 -33.90 -5.15
C THR A 405 -17.23 -35.06 -5.47
N GLU A 406 -18.56 -34.85 -5.35
CA GLU A 406 -19.56 -35.83 -5.77
C GLU A 406 -19.42 -36.22 -7.26
N GLN A 407 -19.18 -35.25 -8.15
CA GLN A 407 -19.00 -35.53 -9.57
C GLN A 407 -17.72 -36.36 -9.82
N HIS A 408 -16.64 -36.07 -9.10
CA HIS A 408 -15.40 -36.83 -9.16
C HIS A 408 -15.59 -38.26 -8.65
N ASP A 409 -16.25 -38.46 -7.52
CA ASP A 409 -16.48 -39.79 -6.95
C ASP A 409 -17.43 -40.63 -7.81
N ARG A 410 -18.50 -40.05 -8.36
CA ARG A 410 -19.36 -40.72 -9.34
C ARG A 410 -18.58 -41.14 -10.59
N ARG A 411 -17.68 -40.29 -11.10
CA ARG A 411 -16.78 -40.64 -12.22
C ARG A 411 -15.82 -41.77 -11.84
N LYS A 412 -15.20 -41.70 -10.66
CA LYS A 412 -14.29 -42.72 -10.14
C LYS A 412 -14.99 -44.08 -10.01
N GLN A 413 -16.20 -44.12 -9.47
CA GLN A 413 -17.02 -45.33 -9.37
C GLN A 413 -17.37 -45.88 -10.77
N ALA A 414 -17.77 -45.02 -11.72
CA ALA A 414 -18.06 -45.43 -13.09
C ALA A 414 -16.82 -46.00 -13.81
N PHE A 415 -15.63 -45.42 -13.61
CA PHE A 415 -14.38 -45.96 -14.12
C PHE A 415 -14.00 -47.30 -13.45
N GLN A 416 -14.21 -47.43 -12.14
CA GLN A 416 -13.97 -48.69 -11.42
C GLN A 416 -14.90 -49.81 -11.91
N ALA A 417 -16.20 -49.53 -12.09
CA ALA A 417 -17.15 -50.47 -12.64
C ALA A 417 -16.77 -50.89 -14.07
N LYS A 418 -16.43 -49.93 -14.94
CA LYS A 418 -15.99 -50.22 -16.31
C LYS A 418 -14.69 -51.04 -16.35
N ASN A 419 -13.74 -50.79 -15.45
CA ASN A 419 -12.54 -51.62 -15.36
C ASN A 419 -12.87 -53.05 -14.91
N GLN A 420 -13.79 -53.24 -13.94
CA GLN A 420 -14.24 -54.57 -13.52
C GLN A 420 -14.96 -55.33 -14.64
N GLU A 421 -15.78 -54.64 -15.45
CA GLU A 421 -16.38 -55.21 -16.68
C GLU A 421 -15.30 -55.64 -17.68
N LEU A 422 -14.28 -54.80 -17.90
CA LEU A 422 -13.17 -55.08 -18.81
C LEU A 422 -12.32 -56.27 -18.32
N ASP A 423 -12.01 -56.32 -17.03
CA ASP A 423 -11.27 -57.43 -16.40
C ASP A 423 -12.07 -58.75 -16.52
N ALA A 424 -13.39 -58.70 -16.34
CA ALA A 424 -14.27 -59.85 -16.54
C ALA A 424 -14.30 -60.30 -18.03
N GLU A 425 -14.32 -59.36 -18.98
CA GLU A 425 -14.21 -59.67 -20.41
C GLU A 425 -12.84 -60.29 -20.75
N PHE A 426 -11.74 -59.75 -20.22
CA PHE A 426 -10.40 -60.34 -20.37
C PHE A 426 -10.31 -61.76 -19.83
N ILE A 427 -10.91 -62.04 -18.66
CA ILE A 427 -10.99 -63.40 -18.10
C ILE A 427 -11.81 -64.31 -19.03
N GLN A 428 -12.93 -63.85 -19.57
CA GLN A 428 -13.71 -64.65 -20.53
C GLN A 428 -12.97 -64.91 -21.85
N LEU A 429 -12.25 -63.93 -22.39
CA LEU A 429 -11.44 -64.07 -23.60
C LEU A 429 -10.26 -65.02 -23.38
N ARG A 430 -9.60 -64.92 -22.22
CA ARG A 430 -8.54 -65.85 -21.81
C ARG A 430 -9.06 -67.28 -21.70
N ASN A 431 -10.16 -67.49 -20.98
CA ASN A 431 -10.79 -68.81 -20.85
C ASN A 431 -11.22 -69.38 -22.21
N LYS A 432 -11.71 -68.53 -23.13
CA LYS A 432 -12.00 -68.94 -24.51
C LYS A 432 -10.73 -69.39 -25.24
N SER A 433 -9.62 -68.66 -25.14
CA SER A 433 -8.32 -69.05 -25.71
C SER A 433 -7.86 -70.39 -25.15
N GLU A 434 -7.77 -70.52 -23.81
CA GLU A 434 -7.36 -71.76 -23.13
C GLU A 434 -8.28 -72.96 -23.47
N SER A 435 -9.54 -72.73 -23.85
CA SER A 435 -10.47 -73.78 -24.34
C SER A 435 -10.37 -74.10 -25.84
N MET A 436 -9.75 -73.21 -26.62
CA MET A 436 -9.53 -73.36 -28.06
C MET A 436 -8.17 -73.99 -28.35
N ASP A 437 -7.15 -73.69 -27.55
CA ASP A 437 -5.80 -74.28 -27.64
C ASP A 437 -5.80 -75.82 -27.67
N PRO A 438 -6.50 -76.57 -26.79
CA PRO A 438 -6.54 -78.04 -26.87
C PRO A 438 -7.31 -78.56 -28.09
N LYS A 439 -8.26 -77.78 -28.64
CA LYS A 439 -8.95 -78.13 -29.90
C LYS A 439 -8.02 -77.91 -31.09
N LEU A 440 -7.25 -76.83 -31.08
CA LEU A 440 -6.25 -76.52 -32.09
C LEU A 440 -5.15 -77.59 -32.08
N GLN A 441 -4.58 -77.91 -30.92
CA GLN A 441 -3.58 -78.98 -30.76
C GLN A 441 -4.11 -80.35 -31.21
N SER A 442 -5.37 -80.67 -30.91
CA SER A 442 -6.01 -81.90 -31.38
C SER A 442 -6.18 -81.93 -32.92
N GLN A 443 -6.56 -80.81 -33.53
CA GLN A 443 -6.63 -80.67 -34.98
C GLN A 443 -5.25 -80.72 -35.63
N GLU A 444 -4.24 -80.07 -35.05
CA GLU A 444 -2.84 -80.14 -35.50
C GLU A 444 -2.31 -81.57 -35.42
N ALA A 445 -2.52 -82.28 -34.31
CA ALA A 445 -2.15 -83.68 -34.15
C ALA A 445 -2.87 -84.59 -35.16
N TYR A 446 -4.15 -84.34 -35.45
CA TYR A 446 -4.89 -85.05 -36.50
C TYR A 446 -4.32 -84.79 -37.90
N VAL A 447 -3.98 -83.53 -38.21
CA VAL A 447 -3.34 -83.14 -39.49
C VAL A 447 -1.95 -83.76 -39.62
N ILE A 448 -1.14 -83.78 -38.55
CA ILE A 448 0.18 -84.43 -38.53
C ILE A 448 0.02 -85.93 -38.79
N ARG A 449 -0.91 -86.61 -38.12
CA ARG A 449 -1.18 -88.04 -38.31
C ARG A 449 -1.61 -88.35 -39.74
N LYS A 450 -2.50 -87.53 -40.32
CA LYS A 450 -2.92 -87.69 -41.73
C LYS A 450 -1.80 -87.39 -42.72
N ARG A 451 -0.87 -86.46 -42.40
CA ARG A 451 0.34 -86.23 -43.22
C ARG A 451 1.31 -87.41 -43.16
N GLN A 452 1.46 -88.05 -42.00
CA GLN A 452 2.25 -89.28 -41.86
C GLN A 452 1.66 -90.42 -42.69
N GLU A 453 0.36 -90.68 -42.57
CA GLU A 453 -0.37 -91.69 -43.38
C GLU A 453 -0.23 -91.44 -44.89
N ILE A 454 -0.31 -90.17 -45.34
CA ILE A 454 -0.06 -89.80 -46.75
C ILE A 454 1.39 -90.08 -47.16
N ASN A 455 2.38 -89.83 -46.29
CA ASN A 455 3.78 -90.11 -46.60
C ASN A 455 4.08 -91.62 -46.62
N GLU A 456 3.52 -92.40 -45.69
CA GLU A 456 3.62 -93.87 -45.70
C GLU A 456 3.00 -94.46 -46.98
N MET A 457 1.83 -93.96 -47.40
CA MET A 457 1.21 -94.36 -48.68
C MET A 457 2.05 -93.95 -49.89
N LYS A 458 2.73 -92.79 -49.85
CA LYS A 458 3.68 -92.39 -50.91
C LYS A 458 4.90 -93.30 -50.96
N GLU A 459 5.52 -93.63 -49.82
CA GLU A 459 6.65 -94.57 -49.78
C GLU A 459 6.27 -95.95 -50.29
N GLN A 460 5.06 -96.44 -49.97
CA GLN A 460 4.56 -97.71 -50.51
C GLN A 460 4.37 -97.63 -52.04
N LEU A 461 3.87 -96.51 -52.56
CA LEU A 461 3.69 -96.28 -53.99
C LEU A 461 5.04 -96.12 -54.72
N GLU A 462 6.02 -95.46 -54.11
CA GLU A 462 7.40 -95.34 -54.62
C GLU A 462 8.11 -96.70 -54.63
N ARG A 463 7.94 -97.53 -53.59
CA ARG A 463 8.42 -98.92 -53.58
C ARG A 463 7.78 -99.75 -54.69
N ALA A 464 6.45 -99.73 -54.82
CA ALA A 464 5.74 -100.43 -55.88
C ALA A 464 6.16 -99.95 -57.28
N ASN A 465 6.37 -98.64 -57.48
CA ASN A 465 6.91 -98.09 -58.73
C ASN A 465 8.35 -98.57 -58.98
N SER A 466 9.20 -98.64 -57.96
CA SER A 466 10.57 -99.16 -58.08
C SER A 466 10.59 -100.67 -58.41
N GLU A 467 9.68 -101.45 -57.84
CA GLU A 467 9.49 -102.87 -58.18
C GLU A 467 9.00 -103.04 -59.62
N ILE A 468 8.03 -102.23 -60.06
CA ILE A 468 7.56 -102.20 -61.45
C ILE A 468 8.66 -101.76 -62.42
N GLN A 469 9.46 -100.75 -62.06
CA GLN A 469 10.60 -100.29 -62.86
C GLN A 469 11.67 -101.38 -62.98
N SER A 470 12.04 -102.05 -61.89
CA SER A 470 12.99 -103.17 -61.93
C SER A 470 12.45 -104.37 -62.73
N ALA A 471 11.14 -104.66 -62.65
CA ALA A 471 10.50 -105.67 -63.47
C ALA A 471 10.45 -105.29 -64.97
N LEU A 472 10.30 -104.00 -65.29
CA LEU A 472 10.39 -103.48 -66.65
C LEU A 472 11.83 -103.50 -67.19
N GLU A 473 12.83 -103.10 -66.41
CA GLU A 473 14.24 -103.22 -66.78
C GLU A 473 14.63 -104.68 -67.02
N GLY A 474 14.20 -105.61 -66.15
CA GLY A 474 14.38 -107.05 -66.38
C GLY A 474 13.67 -107.57 -67.63
N LEU A 475 12.51 -107.00 -67.99
CA LEU A 475 11.83 -107.33 -69.24
C LEU A 475 12.56 -106.72 -70.45
N GLU A 476 13.06 -105.50 -70.37
CA GLU A 476 13.87 -104.87 -71.41
C GLU A 476 15.18 -105.62 -71.64
N ASP A 477 15.85 -106.10 -70.58
CA ASP A 477 17.06 -106.93 -70.70
C ASP A 477 16.73 -108.30 -71.31
N THR A 478 15.63 -108.96 -70.92
CA THR A 478 15.24 -110.23 -71.58
C THR A 478 14.84 -110.03 -73.05
N VAL A 479 14.19 -108.91 -73.40
CA VAL A 479 13.91 -108.52 -74.79
C VAL A 479 15.20 -108.20 -75.54
N ARG A 480 16.16 -107.49 -74.93
CA ARG A 480 17.46 -107.17 -75.52
C ARG A 480 18.27 -108.43 -75.81
N VAL A 481 18.32 -109.37 -74.87
CA VAL A 481 18.91 -110.71 -75.05
C VAL A 481 18.18 -111.50 -76.15
N TYR A 482 16.85 -111.37 -76.28
CA TYR A 482 16.11 -112.00 -77.37
C TYR A 482 16.44 -111.40 -78.74
N VAL A 483 16.62 -110.07 -78.81
CA VAL A 483 17.04 -109.36 -80.03
C VAL A 483 18.49 -109.68 -80.40
N GLU A 484 19.41 -109.77 -79.43
CA GLU A 484 20.78 -110.23 -79.68
C GLU A 484 20.80 -111.67 -80.21
N ASN A 485 20.05 -112.59 -79.60
CA ASN A 485 19.92 -113.98 -80.07
C ASN A 485 19.24 -114.09 -81.46
N LEU A 486 18.39 -113.14 -81.84
CA LEU A 486 17.84 -113.06 -83.19
C LEU A 486 18.87 -112.48 -84.18
N SER A 487 19.65 -111.48 -83.79
CA SER A 487 20.71 -110.92 -84.64
C SER A 487 21.80 -111.96 -84.96
N GLN A 488 22.22 -112.78 -83.99
CA GLN A 488 23.16 -113.88 -84.20
C GLN A 488 22.62 -115.01 -85.10
N LYS A 489 21.31 -115.03 -85.42
CA LYS A 489 20.68 -116.00 -86.32
C LYS A 489 20.42 -115.48 -87.74
N VAL A 490 20.92 -114.29 -88.08
CA VAL A 490 20.74 -113.66 -89.41
C VAL A 490 22.04 -113.58 -90.21
N ASP A 491 23.21 -113.78 -89.58
CA ASP A 491 24.54 -113.74 -90.24
C ASP A 491 25.17 -115.14 -90.50
N LEU A 492 24.35 -116.20 -90.56
CA LEU A 492 24.71 -117.56 -91.00
C LEU A 492 23.56 -118.21 -91.78
#